data_AF-A0A9D4SR71-F1
#
_entry.id   AF-A0A9D4SR71-F1
#
_cell.length_a   1.000
_cell.length_b   1.000
_cell.length_c   1.000
_cell.angle_alpha   90.00
_cell.angle_beta   90.00
_cell.angle_gamma   90.00
#
_symmetry.space_group_name_H-M   'P 1'
#
loop_
_entity.id
_entity.type
_entity.pdbx_description
1 polymer ?
#
loop_
_entity_poly.entity_id
_entity_poly.type
_entity_poly.pdbx_seq_one_letter_code
_entity_poly.pdbx_strand_id
1 'polypeptide(L)'
;MDSDNDTIFECLISNRTAIDYKTKMAMFVWTIGAPGNASKQEVPFVVSPGTTPGTMDMIIGNDPEIKQGIFYYFGQHCIVMDLEYNGHLCILWTALQLMHNVPPECIDQFVDTCGVIADPHRNDLCPDY
;
A
#
# COMPACT_ATOMS: atom_id res chain seq x y z
N MET A 1 -6.54 2.42 0.96
CA MET A 1 -6.90 3.82 0.68
C MET A 1 -5.71 4.47 0.04
N ASP A 2 -5.92 5.09 -1.09
CA ASP A 2 -4.93 5.84 -1.83
C ASP A 2 -5.43 7.26 -2.10
N SER A 3 -4.51 8.15 -2.46
CA SER A 3 -4.75 9.58 -2.58
C SER A 3 -5.27 10.01 -3.95
N ASP A 4 -5.23 9.12 -4.93
CA ASP A 4 -5.68 9.45 -6.27
C ASP A 4 -7.18 9.14 -6.43
N ASN A 5 -7.76 9.62 -7.53
CA ASN A 5 -9.19 9.45 -7.81
C ASN A 5 -9.40 8.37 -8.89
N ASP A 6 -8.44 7.46 -9.04
CA ASP A 6 -8.59 6.28 -9.86
C ASP A 6 -9.24 5.15 -9.05
N THR A 7 -9.84 4.19 -9.76
CA THR A 7 -10.51 3.04 -9.12
C THR A 7 -9.63 1.80 -9.12
N ILE A 8 -8.34 1.93 -9.47
CA ILE A 8 -7.43 0.81 -9.71
C ILE A 8 -6.99 0.23 -8.35
N PHE A 9 -6.68 1.09 -7.39
CA PHE A 9 -6.10 0.69 -6.10
C PHE A 9 -7.11 0.54 -4.95
N GLU A 10 -8.39 0.83 -5.20
CA GLU A 10 -9.47 0.76 -4.20
C GLU A 10 -9.53 -0.58 -3.44
N CYS A 11 -9.30 -1.71 -4.12
CA CYS A 11 -9.30 -3.05 -3.52
C CYS A 11 -7.91 -3.66 -3.35
N LEU A 12 -6.88 -2.83 -3.24
CA LEU A 12 -5.50 -3.29 -3.14
C LEU A 12 -5.25 -4.02 -1.81
N ILE A 13 -4.81 -5.29 -1.90
CA ILE A 13 -4.38 -6.10 -0.75
C ILE A 13 -2.91 -6.45 -0.92
N SER A 14 -2.12 -6.30 0.15
CA SER A 14 -0.72 -6.73 0.18
C SER A 14 -0.55 -7.94 1.10
N ASN A 15 -0.06 -9.05 0.54
CA ASN A 15 0.25 -10.26 1.30
C ASN A 15 1.76 -10.49 1.36
N ARG A 16 2.33 -10.54 2.57
CA ARG A 16 3.75 -10.85 2.76
C ARG A 16 4.00 -12.34 2.54
N THR A 17 4.87 -12.68 1.60
CA THR A 17 5.22 -14.06 1.25
C THR A 17 6.55 -14.51 1.85
N ALA A 18 7.50 -13.59 2.03
CA ALA A 18 8.79 -13.89 2.64
C ALA A 18 9.38 -12.68 3.38
N ILE A 19 10.23 -12.95 4.35
CA ILE A 19 11.05 -11.94 5.03
C ILE A 19 12.42 -12.53 5.36
N ASP A 20 13.47 -11.81 5.00
CA ASP A 20 14.85 -12.07 5.40
C ASP A 20 15.28 -10.98 6.39
N TYR A 21 15.36 -11.34 7.66
CA TYR A 21 15.75 -10.42 8.73
C TYR A 21 17.23 -10.01 8.67
N LYS A 22 18.09 -10.80 8.01
CA LYS A 22 19.53 -10.49 7.90
C LYS A 22 19.77 -9.37 6.90
N THR A 23 19.11 -9.45 5.75
CA THR A 23 19.18 -8.44 4.68
C THR A 23 18.12 -7.36 4.83
N LYS A 24 17.16 -7.53 5.75
CA LYS A 24 15.98 -6.68 5.96
C LYS A 24 15.11 -6.55 4.71
N MET A 25 15.12 -7.60 3.89
CA MET A 25 14.37 -7.68 2.65
C MET A 25 13.05 -8.38 2.92
N ALA A 26 11.96 -7.90 2.32
CA ALA A 26 10.67 -8.56 2.38
C ALA A 26 10.06 -8.68 0.99
N MET A 27 9.32 -9.76 0.78
CA MET A 27 8.61 -10.03 -0.46
C MET A 27 7.12 -10.05 -0.17
N PHE A 28 6.37 -9.41 -1.05
CA PHE A 28 4.93 -9.28 -1.00
C PHE A 28 4.33 -9.64 -2.36
N VAL A 29 3.04 -9.94 -2.35
CA VAL A 29 2.21 -9.96 -3.55
C VAL A 29 1.10 -8.96 -3.34
N TRP A 30 1.04 -7.98 -4.22
CA TRP A 30 -0.08 -7.05 -4.33
C TRP A 30 -1.16 -7.70 -5.18
N THR A 31 -2.37 -7.76 -4.63
CA THR A 31 -3.56 -8.15 -5.34
C THR A 31 -4.35 -6.89 -5.67
N ILE A 32 -4.48 -6.60 -6.97
CA ILE A 32 -5.18 -5.43 -7.50
C ILE A 32 -6.50 -5.90 -8.13
N GLY A 33 -7.58 -5.16 -7.85
CA GLY A 33 -8.93 -5.42 -8.36
C GLY A 33 -9.81 -6.21 -7.37
N ALA A 34 -11.12 -5.97 -7.47
CA ALA A 34 -12.11 -6.62 -6.60
C ALA A 34 -12.06 -8.15 -6.72
N PRO A 35 -12.21 -8.89 -5.62
CA PRO A 35 -12.22 -10.35 -5.69
C PRO A 35 -13.41 -10.86 -6.51
N GLY A 36 -13.18 -11.90 -7.34
CA GLY A 36 -14.18 -12.41 -8.28
C GLY A 36 -14.26 -11.65 -9.61
N ASN A 37 -13.52 -10.56 -9.79
CA ASN A 37 -13.37 -9.89 -11.08
C ASN A 37 -12.37 -10.67 -11.98
N ALA A 38 -12.69 -10.81 -13.26
CA ALA A 38 -11.83 -11.43 -14.28
C ALA A 38 -10.50 -10.68 -14.48
N SER A 39 -10.39 -9.44 -13.99
CA SER A 39 -9.21 -8.58 -14.08
C SER A 39 -8.34 -8.56 -12.82
N LYS A 40 -8.49 -9.52 -11.88
CA LYS A 40 -7.59 -9.64 -10.72
C LYS A 40 -6.14 -9.76 -11.18
N GLN A 41 -5.28 -8.86 -10.73
CA GLN A 41 -3.85 -8.88 -11.03
C GLN A 41 -3.04 -9.15 -9.77
N GLU A 42 -2.09 -10.08 -9.86
CA GLU A 42 -1.11 -10.35 -8.82
C GLU A 42 0.24 -9.76 -9.25
N VAL A 43 0.76 -8.83 -8.46
CA VAL A 43 2.02 -8.14 -8.74
C VAL A 43 3.01 -8.45 -7.62
N PRO A 44 4.10 -9.18 -7.90
CA PRO A 44 5.14 -9.39 -6.91
C PRO A 44 5.81 -8.06 -6.58
N PHE A 45 6.10 -7.85 -5.30
CA PHE A 45 6.64 -6.60 -4.80
C PHE A 45 7.74 -6.93 -3.80
N VAL A 46 8.95 -6.50 -4.09
CA VAL A 46 10.13 -6.76 -3.27
C VAL A 46 10.59 -5.46 -2.68
N VAL A 47 10.77 -5.43 -1.36
CA VAL A 47 11.24 -4.24 -0.64
C VAL A 47 12.53 -4.51 0.11
N SER A 48 13.39 -3.50 0.13
CA SER A 48 14.61 -3.45 0.94
C SER A 48 14.80 -2.04 1.52
N PRO A 49 15.62 -1.88 2.57
CA PRO A 49 15.90 -0.56 3.12
C PRO A 49 16.56 0.33 2.07
N GLY A 50 16.09 1.57 1.95
CA GLY A 50 16.72 2.57 1.08
C GLY A 50 17.99 3.15 1.69
N THR A 51 18.66 4.00 0.92
CA THR A 51 19.94 4.63 1.32
C THR A 51 19.78 5.72 2.38
N THR A 52 18.57 6.25 2.56
CA THR A 52 18.28 7.31 3.55
C THR A 52 17.22 6.84 4.56
N PRO A 53 17.29 7.29 5.83
CA PRO A 53 16.27 6.96 6.82
C PRO A 53 14.87 7.36 6.34
N GLY A 54 13.90 6.46 6.48
CA GLY A 54 12.53 6.67 6.01
C GLY A 54 12.29 6.30 4.55
N THR A 55 13.27 5.77 3.83
CA THR A 55 13.10 5.30 2.44
C THR A 55 13.18 3.79 2.30
N MET A 56 12.53 3.26 1.26
CA MET A 56 12.68 1.87 0.80
C MET A 56 13.01 1.84 -0.69
N ASP A 57 13.78 0.83 -1.06
CA ASP A 57 13.99 0.46 -2.46
C ASP A 57 13.03 -0.68 -2.81
N MET A 58 12.42 -0.59 -3.98
CA MET A 58 11.32 -1.44 -4.42
C MET A 58 11.60 -2.00 -5.82
N ILE A 59 11.33 -3.28 -6.02
CA ILE A 59 11.29 -3.92 -7.33
C ILE A 59 9.87 -4.45 -7.52
N ILE A 60 9.21 -4.05 -8.61
CA ILE A 60 7.77 -4.25 -8.82
C ILE A 60 7.54 -5.09 -10.07
N GLY A 61 6.79 -6.18 -9.93
CA GLY A 61 6.50 -7.08 -11.02
C GLY A 61 7.75 -7.77 -11.56
N ASN A 62 7.90 -7.72 -12.88
CA ASN A 62 9.07 -8.23 -13.59
C ASN A 62 10.01 -7.11 -14.04
N ASP A 63 9.76 -5.86 -13.62
CA ASP A 63 10.61 -4.72 -13.95
C ASP A 63 11.82 -4.71 -12.99
N PRO A 64 13.06 -4.86 -13.50
CA PRO A 64 14.25 -4.82 -12.66
C PRO A 64 14.62 -3.40 -12.21
N GLU A 65 13.94 -2.35 -12.69
CA GLU A 65 14.19 -0.98 -12.26
C GLU A 65 13.86 -0.82 -10.77
N ILE A 66 14.83 -0.32 -9.99
CA ILE A 66 14.62 0.00 -8.59
C ILE A 66 13.85 1.31 -8.50
N LYS A 67 12.66 1.25 -7.92
CA LYS A 67 11.86 2.42 -7.54
C LYS A 67 12.10 2.74 -6.07
N GLN A 68 12.00 4.01 -5.71
CA GLN A 68 12.11 4.44 -4.31
C GLN A 68 10.71 4.74 -3.76
N GLY A 69 10.46 4.31 -2.54
CA GLY A 69 9.30 4.68 -1.75
C GLY A 69 9.70 5.38 -0.46
N ILE A 70 8.79 6.15 0.10
CA ILE A 70 8.99 6.93 1.33
C ILE A 70 7.95 6.50 2.36
N PHE A 71 8.40 6.28 3.59
CA PHE A 71 7.53 6.15 4.76
C PHE A 71 7.36 7.51 5.43
N TYR A 72 6.17 8.09 5.33
CA TYR A 72 5.87 9.35 6.01
C TYR A 72 5.42 9.13 7.45
N TYR A 73 4.67 8.05 7.70
CA TYR A 73 4.16 7.74 9.03
C TYR A 73 4.19 6.23 9.29
N PHE A 74 4.62 5.85 10.49
CA PHE A 74 4.61 4.47 10.96
C PHE A 74 3.98 4.42 12.35
N GLY A 75 2.69 4.09 12.39
CA GLY A 75 1.91 3.93 13.62
C GLY A 75 1.82 2.47 14.06
N GLN A 76 1.12 2.24 15.17
CA GLN A 76 0.88 0.89 15.67
C GLN A 76 -0.04 0.07 14.74
N HIS A 77 -0.98 0.73 14.07
CA HIS A 77 -2.05 0.09 13.30
C HIS A 77 -2.00 0.38 11.80
N CYS A 78 -1.16 1.34 11.39
CA CYS A 78 -1.13 1.82 10.02
C CYS A 78 0.21 2.42 9.62
N ILE A 79 0.38 2.54 8.31
CA ILE A 79 1.55 3.15 7.68
C ILE A 79 1.05 4.05 6.56
N VAL A 80 1.58 5.27 6.48
CA VAL A 80 1.38 6.14 5.31
C VAL A 80 2.67 6.13 4.49
N MET A 81 2.55 5.78 3.22
CA MET A 81 3.67 5.66 2.29
C MET A 81 3.40 6.39 0.99
N ASP A 82 4.49 6.75 0.32
CA ASP A 82 4.50 7.35 -1.00
C ASP A 82 5.36 6.50 -1.92
N LEU A 83 4.83 6.17 -3.09
CA LEU A 83 5.47 5.28 -4.05
C LEU A 83 5.09 5.64 -5.49
N GLU A 84 5.95 5.26 -6.43
CA GLU A 84 5.75 5.45 -7.86
C GLU A 84 5.41 4.10 -8.51
N TYR A 85 4.13 3.88 -8.83
CA TYR A 85 3.65 2.70 -9.54
C TYR A 85 2.35 3.01 -10.30
N ASN A 86 2.41 2.98 -11.63
CA ASN A 86 1.34 3.49 -12.52
C ASN A 86 0.93 4.96 -12.27
N GLY A 87 1.82 5.73 -11.66
CA GLY A 87 1.57 7.11 -11.21
C GLY A 87 2.14 7.33 -9.81
N HIS A 88 2.00 8.56 -9.32
CA HIS A 88 2.28 8.92 -7.93
C HIS A 88 1.17 8.36 -7.03
N LEU A 89 1.56 7.61 -6.00
CA LEU A 89 0.63 6.87 -5.16
C LEU A 89 0.96 7.11 -3.68
N CYS A 90 0.16 7.95 -3.01
CA CYS A 90 0.21 8.12 -1.56
C CYS A 90 -0.85 7.22 -0.92
N ILE A 91 -0.42 6.21 -0.16
CA ILE A 91 -1.28 5.15 0.38
C ILE A 91 -1.24 5.09 1.90
N LEU A 92 -2.42 4.86 2.48
CA LEU A 92 -2.59 4.35 3.84
C LEU A 92 -2.78 2.83 3.83
N TRP A 93 -1.87 2.12 4.49
CA TRP A 93 -1.98 0.70 4.78
C TRP A 93 -2.45 0.47 6.20
N THR A 94 -3.35 -0.50 6.37
CA THR A 94 -3.78 -1.03 7.68
C THR A 94 -3.76 -2.54 7.67
N ALA A 95 -3.84 -3.16 8.84
CA ALA A 95 -4.18 -4.58 8.90
C ALA A 95 -5.59 -4.81 8.34
N LEU A 96 -5.80 -5.93 7.65
CA LEU A 96 -7.09 -6.28 7.01
C LEU A 96 -8.26 -6.25 8.01
N GLN A 97 -8.04 -6.74 9.23
CA GLN A 97 -9.04 -6.74 10.31
C GLN A 97 -9.51 -5.34 10.75
N LEU A 98 -8.81 -4.28 10.34
CA LEU A 98 -9.16 -2.89 10.65
C LEU A 98 -9.78 -2.16 9.44
N MET A 99 -9.99 -2.81 8.29
CA MET A 99 -10.39 -2.13 7.05
C MET A 99 -11.70 -1.33 7.18
N HIS A 100 -12.65 -1.80 7.98
CA HIS A 100 -13.92 -1.10 8.25
C HIS A 100 -13.90 -0.17 9.46
N ASN A 101 -12.84 -0.23 10.26
CA ASN A 101 -12.71 0.55 11.48
C ASN A 101 -11.27 1.03 11.64
N VAL A 102 -10.82 1.77 10.62
CA VAL A 102 -9.49 2.36 10.60
C VAL A 102 -9.42 3.40 11.73
N PRO A 103 -8.41 3.33 12.61
CA PRO A 103 -8.29 4.29 13.71
C PRO A 103 -8.26 5.74 13.21
N PRO A 104 -8.92 6.70 13.89
CA PRO A 104 -8.95 8.10 13.46
C PRO A 104 -7.57 8.69 13.24
N GLU A 105 -6.59 8.35 14.09
CA GLU A 105 -5.22 8.87 13.95
C GLU A 105 -4.57 8.47 12.62
N CYS A 106 -4.92 7.32 12.07
CA CYS A 106 -4.41 6.85 10.78
C CYS A 106 -5.01 7.63 9.61
N ILE A 107 -6.30 7.97 9.70
CA ILE A 107 -6.99 8.79 8.72
C ILE A 107 -6.45 10.22 8.76
N ASP A 108 -6.30 10.80 9.94
CA ASP A 108 -5.75 12.16 10.11
C ASP A 108 -4.34 12.25 9.51
N GLN A 109 -3.45 11.30 9.82
CA GLN A 109 -2.10 11.27 9.24
C GLN A 109 -2.12 11.12 7.72
N PHE A 110 -3.03 10.32 7.17
CA PHE A 110 -3.17 10.16 5.73
C PHE A 110 -3.64 11.46 5.06
N VAL A 111 -4.66 12.11 5.61
CA VAL A 111 -5.18 13.41 5.11
C VAL A 111 -4.11 14.50 5.19
N ASP A 112 -3.43 14.62 6.33
CA ASP A 112 -2.39 15.63 6.55
C ASP A 112 -1.16 15.42 5.65
N THR A 113 -0.77 14.17 5.44
CA THR A 113 0.41 13.81 4.65
C THR A 113 0.15 13.89 3.15
N CYS A 114 -0.94 13.27 2.69
CA CYS A 114 -1.24 13.14 1.27
C CYS A 114 -2.06 14.34 0.72
N GLY A 115 -2.60 15.20 1.59
CA GLY A 115 -3.35 16.39 1.19
C GLY A 115 -4.72 16.09 0.56
N VAL A 116 -5.35 14.98 0.96
CA VAL A 116 -6.59 14.46 0.37
C VAL A 116 -7.78 14.51 1.32
N ILE A 117 -8.99 14.34 0.77
CA ILE A 117 -10.18 14.04 1.58
C ILE A 117 -10.32 12.53 1.61
N ALA A 118 -10.19 11.92 2.80
CA ALA A 118 -10.40 10.48 2.95
C ALA A 118 -11.87 10.12 2.67
N ASP A 119 -12.12 9.37 1.59
CA ASP A 119 -13.41 8.73 1.38
C ASP A 119 -13.49 7.50 2.32
N PRO A 120 -14.57 7.27 3.08
CA PRO A 120 -14.77 6.01 3.78
C PRO A 120 -14.55 4.81 2.84
N HIS A 121 -13.96 3.73 3.37
CA HIS A 121 -13.75 2.49 2.64
C HIS A 121 -15.00 2.12 1.84
N ARG A 122 -14.89 2.14 0.51
CA ARG A 122 -15.98 1.90 -0.43
C ARG A 122 -16.31 0.40 -0.45
N ASN A 123 -17.02 -0.04 0.59
CA ASN A 123 -17.52 -1.42 0.74
C ASN A 123 -18.36 -1.88 -0.47
N ASP A 124 -18.91 -0.94 -1.24
CA ASP A 124 -19.63 -1.18 -2.48
C ASP A 124 -18.72 -1.62 -3.64
N LEU A 125 -17.45 -1.22 -3.63
CA LEU A 125 -16.46 -1.57 -4.65
C LEU A 125 -15.68 -2.83 -4.30
N CYS A 126 -15.40 -3.04 -3.02
CA CYS A 126 -14.60 -4.16 -2.51
C CYS A 126 -15.43 -5.02 -1.55
N PRO A 127 -16.19 -6.01 -2.05
CA PRO A 127 -17.03 -6.84 -1.21
C PRO A 127 -16.21 -7.65 -0.20
N ASP A 128 -16.71 -7.68 1.04
CA ASP A 128 -16.07 -8.35 2.18
C ASP A 128 -15.99 -9.87 1.98
N TYR A 129 -14.89 -10.46 2.47
CA TYR A 129 -14.70 -11.91 2.58
C TYR A 129 -14.40 -12.29 4.02
#